data_AF-A0A967GNM9-F1
#
_entry.id   AF-A0A967GNM9-F1
#
_cell.length_a   1.000
_cell.length_b   1.000
_cell.length_c   1.000
_cell.angle_alpha   90.00
_cell.angle_beta   90.00
_cell.angle_gamma   90.00
#
_symmetry.space_group_name_H-M   'P 1'
#
loop_
_entity.id
_entity.type
_entity.pdbx_description
1 polymer ?
#
loop_
_entity_poly.entity_id
_entity_poly.type
_entity_poly.pdbx_seq_one_letter_code
_entity_poly.pdbx_strand_id
1 'polypeptide(L)'
;MGHLADDIEKWGADVIFGRARGVGAAVARAVFRAFSILYGLIVRVRLKAYRQHWKQQAHLGTMVISVGNLTVGGTGKTPVVEFL
;
A
#
# COMPACT_ATOMS: atom_id res chain seq x y z
N MET A 1 26.17 -13.81 -9.22
CA MET A 1 24.93 -13.90 -8.40
C MET A 1 24.19 -12.56 -8.29
N GLY A 2 24.85 -11.39 -8.27
CA GLY A 2 24.16 -10.08 -8.19
C GLY A 2 23.42 -9.62 -9.46
N HIS A 3 24.01 -9.83 -10.64
CA HIS A 3 23.46 -9.33 -11.91
C HIS A 3 22.03 -9.84 -12.22
N LEU A 4 21.72 -11.10 -11.88
CA LEU A 4 20.39 -11.68 -12.10
C LEU A 4 19.32 -11.04 -11.20
N ALA A 5 19.68 -10.66 -9.97
CA ALA A 5 18.76 -9.99 -9.06
C ALA A 5 18.44 -8.58 -9.56
N ASP A 6 19.46 -7.85 -10.00
CA ASP A 6 19.31 -6.51 -10.57
C ASP A 6 18.45 -6.52 -11.85
N ASP A 7 18.62 -7.56 -12.69
CA ASP A 7 17.82 -7.73 -13.91
C ASP A 7 16.35 -8.03 -13.61
N ILE A 8 16.08 -8.87 -12.60
CA ILE A 8 14.72 -9.17 -12.15
C ILE A 8 14.07 -7.93 -11.52
N GLU A 9 14.82 -7.15 -10.74
CA GLU A 9 14.33 -5.91 -10.14
C GLU A 9 13.96 -4.87 -11.21
N LYS A 10 14.84 -4.64 -12.19
CA LYS A 10 14.57 -3.75 -13.33
C LYS A 10 13.35 -4.20 -14.12
N TRP A 11 13.25 -5.49 -14.41
CA TRP A 11 12.11 -6.05 -15.14
C TRP A 11 10.81 -5.89 -14.34
N GLY A 12 10.82 -6.16 -13.03
CA GLY A 12 9.69 -5.95 -12.14
C GLY A 12 9.23 -4.50 -12.10
N ALA A 13 10.18 -3.56 -11.98
CA ALA A 13 9.90 -2.13 -12.06
C ALA A 13 9.26 -1.76 -13.41
N ASP A 14 9.79 -2.25 -14.52
CA ASP A 14 9.24 -1.97 -15.85
C ASP A 14 7.83 -2.55 -16.06
N VAL A 15 7.52 -3.70 -15.44
CA VAL A 15 6.16 -4.25 -15.44
C VAL A 15 5.20 -3.34 -14.67
N ILE A 16 5.64 -2.83 -13.51
CA ILE A 16 4.84 -1.94 -12.63
C ILE A 16 4.62 -0.57 -13.29
N PHE A 17 5.67 0.04 -13.86
CA PHE A 17 5.59 1.32 -14.57
C PHE A 17 4.97 1.20 -15.97
N GLY A 18 4.60 -0.01 -16.40
CA GLY A 18 3.95 -0.25 -17.70
C GLY A 18 4.88 -0.16 -18.91
N ARG A 19 6.20 -0.11 -18.70
CA ARG A 19 7.22 -0.09 -19.77
C ARG A 19 7.47 -1.48 -20.37
N ALA A 20 7.24 -2.55 -19.62
CA ALA A 20 7.40 -3.92 -20.10
C ALA A 20 6.23 -4.36 -21.00
N ARG A 21 6.56 -4.79 -22.23
CA ARG A 21 5.64 -5.32 -23.25
C ARG A 21 5.78 -6.84 -23.39
N GLY A 22 4.69 -7.52 -23.73
CA GLY A 22 4.64 -8.97 -23.92
C GLY A 22 3.67 -9.69 -22.99
N VAL A 23 3.42 -10.98 -23.27
CA VAL A 23 2.44 -11.82 -22.55
C VAL A 23 2.82 -12.00 -21.08
N GLY A 24 4.11 -12.22 -20.78
CA GLY A 24 4.58 -12.35 -19.40
C GLY A 24 4.32 -11.11 -18.54
N ALA A 25 4.53 -9.91 -19.09
CA ALA A 25 4.24 -8.65 -18.41
C ALA A 25 2.72 -8.44 -18.20
N ALA A 26 1.89 -8.88 -19.16
CA ALA A 26 0.43 -8.82 -19.02
C ALA A 26 -0.07 -9.77 -17.92
N VAL A 27 0.45 -11.00 -17.86
CA VAL A 27 0.13 -11.97 -16.79
C VAL A 27 0.56 -11.43 -15.43
N ALA A 28 1.78 -10.90 -15.31
CA ALA A 28 2.26 -10.31 -14.06
C ALA A 28 1.37 -9.16 -13.58
N ARG A 29 0.95 -8.25 -14.48
CA ARG A 29 0.00 -7.18 -14.15
C ARG A 29 -1.37 -7.72 -13.73
N ALA A 30 -1.87 -8.75 -14.38
CA ALA A 30 -3.14 -9.39 -14.00
C ALA A 30 -3.05 -10.00 -12.58
N VAL A 31 -1.94 -10.66 -12.25
CA VAL A 31 -1.67 -11.21 -10.92
C VAL A 31 -1.60 -10.08 -9.87
N PHE A 32 -0.83 -9.01 -10.13
CA PHE A 32 -0.78 -7.85 -9.23
C PHE A 32 -2.14 -7.19 -9.06
N ARG A 33 -2.96 -7.13 -10.13
CA ARG A 33 -4.32 -6.61 -10.07
C ARG A 33 -5.21 -7.48 -9.20
N ALA A 34 -5.11 -8.80 -9.30
CA ALA A 34 -5.85 -9.73 -8.45
C ALA A 34 -5.48 -9.55 -6.97
N PHE A 35 -4.19 -9.46 -6.65
CA PHE A 35 -3.74 -9.16 -5.28
C PHE A 35 -4.20 -7.78 -4.80
N SER A 36 -4.20 -6.77 -5.66
CA SER A 36 -4.72 -5.43 -5.33
C SER A 36 -6.21 -5.47 -4.97
N ILE A 37 -7.02 -6.23 -5.71
CA ILE A 37 -8.45 -6.40 -5.41
C ILE A 37 -8.63 -7.11 -4.07
N LEU A 38 -7.90 -8.20 -3.84
CA LEU A 38 -7.95 -8.96 -2.59
C LEU A 38 -7.58 -8.08 -1.39
N TYR A 39 -6.48 -7.33 -1.48
CA TYR A 39 -6.06 -6.37 -0.46
C TYR A 39 -7.16 -5.33 -0.20
N GLY A 40 -7.74 -4.76 -1.27
CA GLY A 40 -8.81 -3.78 -1.16
C GLY A 40 -10.09 -4.33 -0.52
N LEU A 41 -10.41 -5.61 -0.68
CA LEU A 41 -11.51 -6.28 0.01
C LEU A 41 -11.22 -6.43 1.51
N ILE A 42 -10.01 -6.90 1.87
CA ILE A 42 -9.59 -7.07 3.26
C ILE A 42 -9.64 -5.72 4.01
N VAL A 43 -9.10 -4.66 3.41
CA VAL A 43 -9.14 -3.30 3.99
C VAL A 43 -10.58 -2.82 4.18
N ARG A 44 -11.47 -3.06 3.22
CA ARG A 44 -12.90 -2.71 3.34
C ARG A 44 -13.58 -3.45 4.49
N VAL A 45 -13.33 -4.75 4.64
CA VAL A 45 -13.85 -5.54 5.76
C VAL A 45 -13.34 -4.98 7.10
N ARG A 46 -12.03 -4.70 7.20
CA ARG A 46 -11.44 -4.08 8.39
C ARG A 46 -12.11 -2.75 8.72
N LEU A 47 -12.24 -1.85 7.75
CA LEU A 47 -12.89 -0.55 7.95
C LEU A 47 -14.35 -0.70 8.39
N LYS A 48 -15.08 -1.66 7.84
CA LYS A 48 -16.46 -1.94 8.25
C LYS A 48 -16.52 -2.40 9.70
N ALA A 49 -15.61 -3.28 10.14
CA ALA A 49 -15.54 -3.73 11.53
C ALA A 49 -15.26 -2.58 12.52
N TYR A 50 -14.40 -1.62 12.17
CA TYR A 50 -14.16 -0.43 13.00
C TYR A 50 -15.36 0.53 12.99
N ARG A 51 -15.99 0.77 11.83
CA ARG A 51 -17.18 1.64 11.70
C ARG A 51 -18.41 1.09 12.44
N GLN A 52 -18.57 -0.23 12.45
CA GLN A 52 -19.67 -0.88 13.18
C GLN A 52 -19.37 -1.09 14.67
N HIS A 53 -18.27 -0.50 15.19
CA HIS A 53 -17.82 -0.65 16.58
C HIS A 53 -17.62 -2.11 17.03
N TRP A 54 -17.43 -3.05 16.10
CA TRP A 54 -17.13 -4.44 16.43
C TRP A 54 -15.73 -4.61 17.04
N LYS A 55 -14.85 -3.63 16.81
CA LYS A 55 -13.54 -3.50 17.46
C LYS A 55 -13.64 -2.42 18.53
N GLN A 56 -13.16 -2.72 19.74
CA GLN A 56 -13.05 -1.72 20.81
C GLN A 56 -12.15 -0.57 20.38
N GLN A 57 -12.61 0.66 20.61
CA GLN A 57 -11.86 1.90 20.40
C GLN A 57 -11.47 2.41 21.80
N ALA A 58 -10.17 2.57 22.06
CA ALA A 58 -9.69 3.12 23.31
C ALA A 58 -9.86 4.65 23.31
N HIS A 59 -10.30 5.21 24.43
CA HIS A 59 -10.42 6.66 24.63
C HIS A 59 -9.46 7.07 25.76
N LEU A 60 -8.55 7.99 25.46
CA LEU A 60 -7.43 8.35 26.35
C LEU A 60 -7.75 9.53 27.30
N GLY A 61 -8.99 10.04 27.29
CA GLY A 61 -9.41 11.17 28.15
C GLY A 61 -8.72 12.51 27.86
N THR A 62 -7.91 12.58 26.79
CA THR A 62 -7.18 13.75 26.34
C THR A 62 -7.34 13.93 24.83
N MET A 63 -6.93 15.09 24.32
CA MET A 63 -6.93 15.36 22.87
C MET A 63 -5.86 14.52 22.18
N VAL A 64 -6.26 13.77 21.15
CA VAL A 64 -5.37 12.92 20.36
C VAL A 64 -5.50 13.28 18.88
N ILE A 65 -4.40 13.71 18.26
CA ILE A 65 -4.31 14.02 16.83
C ILE A 65 -3.54 12.88 16.13
N SER A 66 -4.16 12.24 15.14
CA SER A 66 -3.53 11.17 14.36
C SER A 66 -3.12 11.69 12.98
N VAL A 67 -1.82 11.79 12.72
CA VAL A 67 -1.28 12.17 11.40
C VAL A 67 -0.92 10.92 10.59
N GLY A 68 -1.46 10.81 9.38
CA GLY A 68 -1.31 9.63 8.52
C GLY A 68 -1.25 9.98 7.04
N ASN A 69 -1.01 8.96 6.20
CA ASN A 69 -1.05 9.10 4.74
C ASN A 69 -1.61 7.81 4.11
N LEU A 70 -2.21 7.94 2.94
CA LEU A 70 -2.84 6.86 2.18
C LEU A 70 -1.87 6.14 1.23
N THR A 71 -0.76 6.78 0.85
CA THR A 71 0.23 6.21 -0.08
C THR A 71 1.49 5.73 0.65
N VAL A 72 2.13 4.72 0.08
CA VAL A 72 3.44 4.24 0.53
C VAL A 72 4.54 5.12 -0.08
N GLY A 73 5.55 5.47 0.72
CA GLY A 73 6.64 6.38 0.33
C GLY A 73 6.82 7.56 1.29
N GLY A 74 7.84 8.38 1.03
CA GLY A 74 8.14 9.59 1.81
C GLY A 74 7.16 10.71 1.50
N THR A 75 6.01 10.73 2.17
CA THR A 75 4.93 11.72 1.92
C THR A 75 4.90 12.84 2.95
N GLY A 76 6.06 13.29 3.42
CA GLY A 76 6.14 14.45 4.32
C GLY A 76 5.44 14.30 5.67
N LYS A 77 5.15 13.07 6.14
CA LYS A 77 4.52 12.88 7.47
C LYS A 77 5.40 13.44 8.58
N THR A 78 6.72 13.30 8.46
CA THR A 78 7.70 13.81 9.43
C THR A 78 7.68 15.33 9.57
N PRO A 79 7.81 16.14 8.49
CA PRO A 79 7.72 17.59 8.64
C PRO A 79 6.33 18.06 9.11
N VAL A 80 5.23 17.42 8.72
CA VAL A 80 3.88 17.81 9.20
C VAL A 80 3.74 17.64 10.71
N VAL A 81 4.36 16.61 11.29
CA VAL A 81 4.35 16.40 12.75
C VAL A 81 5.18 17.46 13.47
N GLU A 82 6.24 17.99 12.86
CA GLU A 82 7.07 19.06 13.47
C GLU A 82 6.35 20.42 13.55
N PHE A 83 5.34 20.66 12.72
CA PHE A 83 4.56 21.91 12.71
C PHE A 83 3.32 21.90 13.61
N LEU A 84 2.93 20.73 14.14
CA LEU A 84 1.75 20.55 15.02
C LEU A 84 2.13 20.66 16.49
#